data_AF-A0A2E2HIW0-F1
#
_entry.id   AF-A0A2E2HIW0-F1
#
_cell.length_a   1.000
_cell.length_b   1.000
_cell.length_c   1.000
_cell.angle_alpha   90.00
_cell.angle_beta   90.00
_cell.angle_gamma   90.00
#
_symmetry.space_group_name_H-M   'P 1'
#
loop_
_entity.id
_entity.type
_entity.pdbx_description
1 polymer ?
#
loop_
_entity_poly.entity_id
_entity_poly.type
_entity_poly.pdbx_seq_one_letter_code
_entity_poly.pdbx_strand_id
1 'polypeptide(L)'
;MVAHHAPPHVDMASNIEQPLEQRVRQTTMEETKSLTKISLLKSLLSPSTFPHLLMLALFSIGFFILARANAEVWSAYGFVGFALAYACLAPLSKNQRLGSSLRFKSEDISNFKASFLDRLKILILPLILGFTFLLGVYFIFGENGVLSQVGSFLPAALGSLFVLWAAAQGRFFGVATMNAIRVPEEGESSLDGYSSVPSLVMTSTLVVVMTFAVTEGIRFIRGGSSFSLWPYLFSFAVYGLCVYNTWGQRKQASMHTATHTVARKWLWATQLFITWHVLSIFRSIDTASADALIFIEELFLMIVTVFLAIWALTSKGEGSESTLFTRENALFWGVAFGYAYAGSVAMITSVMDDVRQVLIGGHVLVVGTVMWLQRTMLESKTHRISSDLRIIESVEELTIYDEPTEKSNDENNDTSASVSTSKKETSSSDESIGDSIDWNKTPEALGDSTEWDDEIELLD
;
A
#
# COMPACT_ATOMS: atom_id res chain seq x y z
N MET A 1 -11.61 68.40 -31.55
CA MET A 1 -12.13 68.49 -32.93
C MET A 1 -11.68 67.22 -33.64
N VAL A 2 -12.50 66.35 -34.22
CA VAL A 2 -13.93 66.38 -34.62
C VAL A 2 -14.48 64.97 -34.27
N ALA A 3 -15.46 64.76 -33.38
CA ALA A 3 -16.90 65.07 -33.41
C ALA A 3 -17.73 64.19 -34.39
N HIS A 4 -18.94 63.80 -33.94
CA HIS A 4 -20.02 63.07 -34.68
C HIS A 4 -19.80 61.56 -34.95
N HIS A 5 -20.81 60.68 -34.93
CA HIS A 5 -22.26 60.84 -34.64
C HIS A 5 -22.89 59.52 -34.10
N ALA A 6 -23.99 59.65 -33.36
CA ALA A 6 -25.04 58.64 -33.11
C ALA A 6 -26.41 59.37 -33.09
N PRO A 7 -27.59 58.71 -33.01
CA PRO A 7 -27.90 57.28 -33.08
C PRO A 7 -28.50 56.91 -34.48
N PRO A 8 -29.75 56.42 -34.76
CA PRO A 8 -31.00 56.29 -33.97
C PRO A 8 -31.53 54.83 -33.79
N HIS A 9 -32.72 54.73 -33.16
CA HIS A 9 -33.65 53.59 -33.00
C HIS A 9 -34.25 53.02 -34.31
N VAL A 10 -34.60 51.73 -34.32
CA VAL A 10 -35.96 51.22 -34.66
C VAL A 10 -36.27 49.97 -33.80
N ASP A 11 -37.53 49.84 -33.38
CA ASP A 11 -38.02 48.83 -32.43
C ASP A 11 -38.30 47.42 -32.98
N MET A 12 -38.39 46.51 -32.00
CA MET A 12 -38.90 45.13 -31.98
C MET A 12 -39.67 44.57 -33.19
N ALA A 13 -39.29 43.36 -33.60
CA ALA A 13 -40.18 42.40 -34.27
C ALA A 13 -40.10 41.02 -33.59
N SER A 14 -41.17 40.71 -32.84
CA SER A 14 -41.75 39.37 -32.58
C SER A 14 -40.86 38.13 -32.38
N ASN A 15 -40.99 37.56 -31.17
CA ASN A 15 -41.17 36.12 -30.91
C ASN A 15 -40.44 35.10 -31.81
N ILE A 16 -39.28 34.64 -31.36
CA ILE A 16 -38.86 33.25 -31.55
C ILE A 16 -38.56 32.68 -30.17
N GLU A 17 -39.35 31.72 -29.72
CA GLU A 17 -39.02 30.89 -28.55
C GLU A 17 -37.78 30.06 -28.90
N GLN A 18 -36.60 30.53 -28.50
CA GLN A 18 -35.43 29.66 -28.43
C GLN A 18 -35.62 28.71 -27.25
N PRO A 19 -35.60 27.38 -27.45
CA PRO A 19 -35.58 26.46 -26.33
C PRO A 19 -34.30 26.73 -25.53
N LEU A 20 -34.43 26.81 -24.21
CA LEU A 20 -33.30 26.94 -23.29
C LEU A 20 -32.29 25.84 -23.59
N GLU A 21 -31.16 26.20 -24.21
CA GLU A 21 -30.00 25.32 -24.26
C GLU A 21 -29.59 25.06 -22.81
N GLN A 22 -29.93 23.87 -22.32
CA GLN A 22 -29.43 23.34 -21.07
C GLN A 22 -27.93 23.13 -21.24
N ARG A 23 -27.14 24.19 -21.02
CA ARG A 23 -25.68 24.14 -20.95
C ARG A 23 -25.32 22.98 -20.02
N VAL A 24 -24.87 21.88 -20.61
CA VAL A 24 -24.57 20.65 -19.88
C VAL A 24 -23.44 20.98 -18.91
N ARG A 25 -23.82 21.21 -17.66
CA ARG A 25 -22.92 21.42 -16.54
C ARG A 25 -22.07 20.16 -16.46
N GLN A 26 -20.81 20.25 -16.91
CA GLN A 26 -19.89 19.11 -16.92
C GLN A 26 -19.66 18.61 -15.49
N THR A 27 -20.48 17.64 -15.07
CA THR A 27 -20.31 16.87 -13.84
C THR A 27 -19.20 15.85 -14.04
N THR A 28 -17.98 16.33 -14.24
CA THR A 28 -16.75 15.54 -14.33
C THR A 28 -15.59 16.19 -13.59
N MET A 29 -15.86 16.74 -12.41
CA MET A 29 -15.03 16.32 -11.29
C MET A 29 -15.53 14.94 -10.87
N GLU A 30 -15.01 13.89 -11.51
CA GLU A 30 -14.83 12.65 -10.77
C GLU A 30 -13.85 12.99 -9.65
N GLU A 31 -14.44 13.32 -8.48
CA GLU A 31 -13.82 13.18 -7.18
C GLU A 31 -12.84 12.01 -7.25
N THR A 32 -11.54 12.29 -7.07
CA THR A 32 -10.47 11.29 -7.11
C THR A 32 -10.60 10.37 -5.91
N LYS A 33 -11.64 9.54 -5.94
CA LYS A 33 -12.13 8.76 -4.82
C LYS A 33 -11.02 7.79 -4.49
N SER A 34 -10.38 8.07 -3.35
CA SER A 34 -9.39 7.18 -2.76
C SER A 34 -10.06 5.82 -2.64
N LEU A 35 -9.40 4.79 -3.21
CA LEU A 35 -9.99 3.44 -3.28
C LEU A 35 -10.26 2.95 -1.87
N THR A 36 -11.50 3.11 -1.43
CA THR A 36 -11.92 2.64 -0.12
C THR A 36 -11.77 1.12 -0.13
N LYS A 37 -11.26 0.53 0.96
CA LYS A 37 -10.90 -0.90 1.03
C LYS A 37 -12.00 -1.83 0.48
N ILE A 38 -13.26 -1.48 0.73
CA ILE A 38 -14.47 -2.17 0.26
C ILE A 38 -14.71 -2.00 -1.25
N SER A 39 -14.40 -0.84 -1.84
CA SER A 39 -14.55 -0.59 -3.29
C SER A 39 -13.60 -1.46 -4.12
N LEU A 40 -12.35 -1.64 -3.66
CA LEU A 40 -11.37 -2.50 -4.33
C LEU A 40 -11.79 -3.98 -4.24
N LEU A 41 -12.19 -4.45 -3.06
CA LEU A 41 -12.70 -5.80 -2.86
C LEU A 41 -13.99 -6.07 -3.66
N LYS A 42 -14.96 -5.13 -3.64
CA LYS A 42 -16.21 -5.21 -4.40
C LYS A 42 -15.99 -5.11 -5.91
N SER A 43 -14.91 -4.45 -6.36
CA SER A 43 -14.50 -4.44 -7.76
C SER A 43 -13.87 -5.77 -8.18
N LEU A 44 -13.03 -6.38 -7.34
CA LEU A 44 -12.45 -7.71 -7.61
C LEU A 44 -13.49 -8.83 -7.60
N LEU A 45 -14.45 -8.80 -6.66
CA LEU A 45 -15.60 -9.72 -6.62
C LEU A 45 -16.78 -9.29 -7.51
N SER A 46 -16.59 -8.32 -8.41
CA SER A 46 -17.70 -7.83 -9.24
C SER A 46 -18.16 -8.87 -10.28
N PRO A 47 -19.43 -8.85 -10.72
CA PRO A 47 -19.94 -9.79 -11.73
C PRO A 47 -19.27 -9.74 -13.11
N SER A 48 -18.39 -8.75 -13.39
CA SER A 48 -17.60 -8.66 -14.62
C SER A 48 -16.19 -9.25 -14.47
N THR A 49 -15.70 -9.44 -13.25
CA THR A 49 -14.35 -9.95 -12.94
C THR A 49 -14.37 -11.36 -12.32
N PHE A 50 -15.50 -11.75 -11.72
CA PHE A 50 -15.74 -13.07 -11.14
C PHE A 50 -15.33 -14.27 -12.03
N PRO A 51 -15.56 -14.30 -13.37
CA PRO A 51 -15.17 -15.44 -14.19
C PRO A 51 -13.67 -15.78 -14.11
N HIS A 52 -12.79 -14.77 -14.04
CA HIS A 52 -11.34 -14.99 -13.94
C HIS A 52 -10.94 -15.61 -12.59
N LEU A 53 -11.58 -15.17 -11.50
CA LEU A 53 -11.37 -15.75 -10.16
C LEU A 53 -11.93 -17.18 -10.05
N LEU A 54 -13.08 -17.44 -10.67
CA LEU A 54 -13.65 -18.78 -10.76
C LEU A 54 -12.72 -19.72 -11.55
N MET A 55 -12.17 -19.25 -12.68
CA MET A 55 -11.21 -20.02 -13.47
C MET A 55 -9.92 -20.29 -12.69
N LEU A 56 -9.38 -19.30 -11.98
CA LEU A 56 -8.25 -19.46 -11.06
C LEU A 56 -8.51 -20.57 -10.05
N ALA A 57 -9.65 -20.54 -9.36
CA ALA A 57 -10.01 -21.55 -8.37
C ALA A 57 -10.14 -22.96 -8.99
N LEU A 58 -10.90 -23.10 -10.08
CA LEU A 58 -11.16 -24.39 -10.73
C LEU A 58 -9.87 -25.04 -11.28
N PHE A 59 -9.05 -24.27 -12.01
CA PHE A 59 -7.78 -24.79 -12.54
C PHE A 59 -6.77 -25.04 -11.43
N SER A 60 -6.70 -24.21 -10.38
CA SER A 60 -5.81 -24.48 -9.24
C SER A 60 -6.18 -25.76 -8.51
N ILE A 61 -7.48 -26.05 -8.32
CA ILE A 61 -7.95 -27.33 -7.76
C ILE A 61 -7.59 -28.48 -8.70
N GLY A 62 -7.82 -28.35 -10.01
CA GLY A 62 -7.46 -29.39 -10.99
C GLY A 62 -5.97 -29.69 -11.02
N PHE A 63 -5.11 -28.66 -11.04
CA PHE A 63 -3.67 -28.82 -10.99
C PHE A 63 -3.17 -29.34 -9.63
N PHE A 64 -3.80 -28.95 -8.50
CA PHE A 64 -3.49 -29.51 -7.19
C PHE A 64 -3.79 -31.01 -7.11
N ILE A 65 -4.95 -31.45 -7.64
CA ILE A 65 -5.29 -32.88 -7.76
C ILE A 65 -4.27 -33.59 -8.65
N LEU A 66 -3.86 -32.98 -9.76
CA LEU A 66 -2.84 -33.53 -10.66
C LEU A 66 -1.47 -33.70 -9.97
N ALA A 67 -1.06 -32.73 -9.14
CA ALA A 67 0.16 -32.84 -8.32
C ALA A 67 0.07 -34.03 -7.36
N ARG A 68 -1.06 -34.17 -6.65
CA ARG A 68 -1.33 -35.30 -5.74
C ARG A 68 -1.45 -36.66 -6.45
N ALA A 69 -1.65 -36.68 -7.76
CA ALA A 69 -1.73 -37.88 -8.58
C ALA A 69 -0.38 -38.34 -9.17
N ASN A 70 0.75 -37.94 -8.57
CA ASN A 70 2.13 -38.16 -9.04
C ASN A 70 2.45 -37.50 -10.41
N ALA A 71 1.68 -36.50 -10.83
CA ALA A 71 1.90 -35.73 -12.06
C ALA A 71 2.30 -34.27 -11.75
N GLU A 72 3.21 -34.10 -10.78
CA GLU A 72 3.71 -32.82 -10.28
C GLU A 72 4.29 -31.93 -11.38
N VAL A 73 5.09 -32.51 -12.27
CA VAL A 73 5.72 -31.82 -13.40
C VAL A 73 4.66 -31.23 -14.34
N TRP A 74 3.58 -31.97 -14.64
CA TRP A 74 2.47 -31.47 -15.44
C TRP A 74 1.65 -30.39 -14.72
N SER A 75 1.49 -30.53 -13.40
CA SER A 75 0.86 -29.50 -12.56
C SER A 75 1.68 -28.21 -12.54
N ALA A 76 3.00 -28.30 -12.40
CA ALA A 76 3.94 -27.19 -12.49
C ALA A 76 3.83 -26.46 -13.83
N TYR A 77 3.76 -27.19 -14.95
CA TYR A 77 3.54 -26.60 -16.29
C TYR A 77 2.20 -25.86 -16.38
N GLY A 78 1.15 -26.39 -15.76
CA GLY A 78 -0.16 -25.74 -15.65
C GLY A 78 -0.09 -24.43 -14.89
N PHE A 79 0.47 -24.43 -13.67
CA PHE A 79 0.58 -23.24 -12.85
C PHE A 79 1.47 -22.15 -13.48
N VAL A 80 2.62 -22.52 -14.05
CA VAL A 80 3.52 -21.57 -14.75
C VAL A 80 2.85 -21.03 -16.02
N GLY A 81 2.26 -21.90 -16.84
CA GLY A 81 1.61 -21.50 -18.10
C GLY A 81 0.47 -20.50 -17.87
N PHE A 82 -0.40 -20.75 -16.89
CA PHE A 82 -1.49 -19.83 -16.56
C PHE A 82 -1.01 -18.57 -15.82
N ALA A 83 0.01 -18.63 -14.97
CA ALA A 83 0.61 -17.44 -14.37
C ALA A 83 1.22 -16.51 -15.44
N LEU A 84 1.98 -17.07 -16.39
CA LEU A 84 2.56 -16.33 -17.52
C LEU A 84 1.47 -15.75 -18.43
N ALA A 85 0.41 -16.51 -18.74
CA ALA A 85 -0.72 -16.00 -19.53
C ALA A 85 -1.33 -14.73 -18.91
N TYR A 86 -1.61 -14.74 -17.61
CA TYR A 86 -2.17 -13.58 -16.92
C TYR A 86 -1.16 -12.44 -16.77
N ALA A 87 0.13 -12.73 -16.56
CA ALA A 87 1.19 -11.72 -16.55
C ALA A 87 1.34 -11.02 -17.90
N CYS A 88 1.24 -11.74 -19.02
CA CYS A 88 1.22 -11.17 -20.38
C CYS A 88 -0.08 -10.41 -20.69
N LEU A 89 -1.22 -10.83 -20.16
CA LEU A 89 -2.48 -10.11 -20.34
C LEU A 89 -2.56 -8.80 -19.55
N ALA A 90 -1.83 -8.65 -18.44
CA ALA A 90 -1.83 -7.45 -17.61
C ALA A 90 -1.35 -6.16 -18.32
N PRO A 91 -0.25 -6.12 -19.09
CA PRO A 91 0.08 -4.95 -19.91
C PRO A 91 -0.90 -4.78 -21.09
N LEU A 92 -1.33 -5.90 -21.72
CA LEU A 92 -2.23 -5.89 -22.87
C LEU A 92 -3.64 -5.37 -22.55
N SER A 93 -4.14 -5.56 -21.33
CA SER A 93 -5.49 -5.14 -20.92
C SER A 93 -5.69 -3.63 -20.87
N LYS A 94 -4.61 -2.84 -20.95
CA LYS A 94 -4.65 -1.37 -21.06
C LYS A 94 -5.07 -0.88 -22.45
N ASN A 95 -4.88 -1.70 -23.49
CA ASN A 95 -5.23 -1.31 -24.85
C ASN A 95 -6.75 -1.47 -25.06
N GLN A 96 -7.46 -0.38 -25.38
CA GLN A 96 -8.93 -0.34 -25.43
C GLN A 96 -9.57 -1.47 -26.26
N ARG A 97 -8.91 -1.92 -27.36
CA ARG A 97 -9.42 -2.99 -28.24
C ARG A 97 -9.30 -4.39 -27.63
N LEU A 98 -8.33 -4.63 -26.76
CA LEU A 98 -8.13 -5.92 -26.08
C LEU A 98 -8.78 -5.93 -24.69
N GLY A 99 -8.74 -4.79 -23.98
CA GLY A 99 -9.40 -4.60 -22.70
C GLY A 99 -10.92 -4.79 -22.76
N SER A 100 -11.58 -4.44 -23.88
CA SER A 100 -13.00 -4.69 -24.10
C SER A 100 -13.34 -6.17 -24.35
N SER A 101 -12.45 -6.94 -24.97
CA SER A 101 -12.62 -8.40 -25.10
C SER A 101 -12.33 -9.16 -23.80
N LEU A 102 -11.58 -8.54 -22.89
CA LEU A 102 -11.15 -9.09 -21.60
C LEU A 102 -12.02 -8.64 -20.42
N ARG A 103 -12.98 -7.72 -20.63
CA ARG A 103 -13.84 -7.17 -19.56
C ARG A 103 -15.28 -7.07 -20.05
N PHE A 104 -16.21 -7.73 -19.36
CA PHE A 104 -17.62 -7.68 -19.70
C PHE A 104 -18.21 -6.27 -19.45
N LYS A 105 -18.54 -5.53 -20.52
CA LYS A 105 -19.30 -4.27 -20.45
C LYS A 105 -20.79 -4.61 -20.49
N SER A 106 -21.50 -4.31 -19.40
CA SER A 106 -22.91 -4.71 -19.23
C SER A 106 -23.85 -3.63 -19.73
N GLU A 107 -24.31 -3.73 -20.98
CA GLU A 107 -25.33 -2.81 -21.55
C GLU A 107 -26.74 -3.41 -21.66
N ASP A 108 -26.90 -4.74 -21.60
CA ASP A 108 -28.24 -5.38 -21.56
C ASP A 108 -28.35 -6.46 -20.49
N ILE A 109 -29.34 -6.33 -19.59
CA ILE A 109 -29.67 -7.30 -18.54
C ILE A 109 -31.13 -7.73 -18.70
N SER A 110 -31.36 -8.81 -19.45
CA SER A 110 -32.69 -9.43 -19.58
C SER A 110 -32.73 -10.90 -19.15
N ASN A 111 -31.59 -11.62 -19.07
CA ASN A 111 -31.55 -13.03 -18.66
C ASN A 111 -30.27 -13.42 -17.92
N PHE A 112 -30.38 -13.83 -16.65
CA PHE A 112 -29.24 -14.18 -15.79
C PHE A 112 -28.42 -15.38 -16.31
N LYS A 113 -29.07 -16.44 -16.81
CA LYS A 113 -28.38 -17.62 -17.37
C LYS A 113 -27.65 -17.33 -18.69
N ALA A 114 -28.28 -16.59 -19.60
CA ALA A 114 -27.64 -16.18 -20.85
C ALA A 114 -26.43 -15.27 -20.56
N SER A 115 -26.63 -14.28 -19.68
CA SER A 115 -25.58 -13.37 -19.23
C SER A 115 -24.39 -14.11 -18.58
N PHE A 116 -24.59 -15.26 -17.93
CA PHE A 116 -23.47 -16.04 -17.39
C PHE A 116 -22.61 -16.68 -18.49
N LEU A 117 -23.21 -17.27 -19.53
CA LEU A 117 -22.46 -17.85 -20.65
C LEU A 117 -21.73 -16.76 -21.47
N ASP A 118 -22.34 -15.59 -21.65
CA ASP A 118 -21.67 -14.45 -22.30
C ASP A 118 -20.53 -13.89 -21.44
N ARG A 119 -20.64 -13.93 -20.10
CA ARG A 119 -19.52 -13.62 -19.19
C ARG A 119 -18.39 -14.64 -19.26
N LEU A 120 -18.64 -15.91 -19.58
CA LEU A 120 -17.57 -16.91 -19.78
C LEU A 120 -16.77 -16.66 -21.07
N LYS A 121 -17.31 -15.95 -22.07
CA LYS A 121 -16.56 -15.63 -23.31
C LYS A 121 -15.28 -14.84 -23.06
N ILE A 122 -15.23 -14.01 -21.99
CA ILE A 122 -14.03 -13.24 -21.61
C ILE A 122 -12.86 -14.13 -21.17
N LEU A 123 -13.12 -15.41 -20.85
CA LEU A 123 -12.11 -16.40 -20.47
C LEU A 123 -11.44 -17.07 -21.66
N ILE A 124 -12.00 -16.98 -22.87
CA ILE A 124 -11.48 -17.68 -24.05
C ILE A 124 -10.02 -17.28 -24.33
N LEU A 125 -9.72 -15.98 -24.30
CA LEU A 125 -8.36 -15.47 -24.56
C LEU A 125 -7.35 -15.88 -23.44
N PRO A 126 -7.64 -15.69 -22.14
CA PRO A 126 -6.83 -16.26 -21.06
C PRO A 126 -6.62 -17.77 -21.15
N LEU A 127 -7.64 -18.54 -21.55
CA LEU A 127 -7.59 -19.99 -21.59
C LEU A 127 -6.74 -20.50 -22.77
N ILE A 128 -6.93 -19.93 -23.97
CA ILE A 128 -6.07 -20.20 -25.14
C ILE A 128 -4.62 -19.89 -24.78
N LEU A 129 -4.35 -18.69 -24.25
CA LEU A 129 -2.99 -18.26 -23.91
C LEU A 129 -2.37 -19.12 -22.78
N GLY A 130 -3.16 -19.53 -21.79
CA GLY A 130 -2.75 -20.44 -20.72
C GLY A 130 -2.33 -21.82 -21.25
N PHE A 131 -3.13 -22.42 -22.13
CA PHE A 131 -2.77 -23.68 -22.78
C PHE A 131 -1.59 -23.53 -23.77
N THR A 132 -1.48 -22.41 -24.49
CA THR A 132 -0.33 -22.12 -25.35
C THR A 132 0.96 -22.02 -24.54
N PHE A 133 0.96 -21.32 -23.41
CA PHE A 133 2.13 -21.27 -22.54
C PHE A 133 2.41 -22.58 -21.82
N LEU A 134 1.39 -23.35 -21.41
CA LEU A 134 1.58 -24.72 -20.88
C LEU A 134 2.31 -25.60 -21.90
N LEU A 135 1.86 -25.60 -23.17
CA LEU A 135 2.55 -26.32 -24.25
C LEU A 135 3.96 -25.78 -24.51
N GLY A 136 4.15 -24.46 -24.48
CA GLY A 136 5.48 -23.84 -24.62
C GLY A 136 6.45 -24.27 -23.51
N VAL A 137 5.99 -24.26 -22.25
CA VAL A 137 6.75 -24.76 -21.10
C VAL A 137 7.04 -26.25 -21.25
N TYR A 138 6.07 -27.06 -21.70
CA TYR A 138 6.28 -28.48 -21.99
C TYR A 138 7.32 -28.72 -23.11
N PHE A 139 7.32 -27.94 -24.19
CA PHE A 139 8.32 -28.08 -25.26
C PHE A 139 9.73 -27.63 -24.84
N ILE A 140 9.84 -26.69 -23.90
CA ILE A 140 11.14 -26.20 -23.41
C ILE A 140 11.70 -27.11 -22.32
N PHE A 141 10.87 -27.51 -21.35
CA PHE A 141 11.26 -28.18 -20.11
C PHE A 141 10.83 -29.65 -20.00
N GLY A 142 9.96 -30.15 -20.89
CA GLY A 142 9.57 -31.56 -20.93
C GLY A 142 10.74 -32.50 -21.22
N GLU A 143 10.50 -33.81 -21.14
CA GLU A 143 11.52 -34.86 -21.26
C GLU A 143 12.34 -34.76 -22.57
N ASN A 144 11.70 -34.31 -23.65
CA ASN A 144 12.31 -34.10 -24.98
C ASN A 144 12.70 -32.63 -25.25
N GLY A 145 12.63 -31.75 -24.25
CA GLY A 145 12.88 -30.32 -24.37
C GLY A 145 14.35 -29.93 -24.23
N VAL A 146 14.69 -28.73 -24.71
CA VAL A 146 16.05 -28.16 -24.69
C VAL A 146 16.61 -28.00 -23.26
N LEU A 147 15.72 -27.84 -22.28
CA LEU A 147 16.02 -27.65 -20.85
C LEU A 147 15.39 -28.77 -19.99
N SER A 148 15.31 -29.99 -20.51
CA SER A 148 14.68 -31.15 -19.83
C SER A 148 15.22 -31.41 -18.41
N GLN A 149 16.52 -31.24 -18.17
CA GLN A 149 17.13 -31.33 -16.83
C GLN A 149 16.60 -30.29 -15.84
N VAL A 150 16.20 -29.10 -16.30
CA VAL A 150 15.62 -28.04 -15.46
C VAL A 150 14.12 -28.31 -15.21
N GLY A 151 13.43 -28.97 -16.15
CA GLY A 151 12.02 -29.31 -15.99
C GLY A 151 11.72 -30.25 -14.84
N SER A 152 12.59 -31.23 -14.58
CA SER A 152 12.45 -32.10 -13.40
C SER A 152 12.61 -31.35 -12.07
N PHE A 153 13.33 -30.22 -12.06
CA PHE A 153 13.48 -29.35 -10.89
C PHE A 153 12.35 -28.31 -10.77
N LEU A 154 11.50 -28.13 -11.79
CA LEU A 154 10.48 -27.08 -11.81
C LEU A 154 9.45 -27.18 -10.66
N PRO A 155 8.97 -28.38 -10.24
CA PRO A 155 8.15 -28.52 -9.04
C PRO A 155 8.85 -28.01 -7.77
N ALA A 156 10.10 -28.42 -7.55
CA ALA A 156 10.89 -27.99 -6.40
C ALA A 156 11.18 -26.47 -6.43
N ALA A 157 11.47 -25.90 -7.60
CA ALA A 157 11.66 -24.47 -7.77
C ALA A 157 10.38 -23.67 -7.42
N LEU A 158 9.22 -24.11 -7.89
CA LEU A 158 7.93 -23.53 -7.53
C LEU A 158 7.62 -23.68 -6.03
N GLY A 159 7.91 -24.84 -5.44
CA GLY A 159 7.81 -25.03 -3.99
C GLY A 159 8.69 -24.03 -3.23
N SER A 160 9.95 -23.85 -3.65
CA SER A 160 10.89 -22.92 -3.00
C SER A 160 10.42 -21.45 -3.01
N LEU A 161 9.59 -21.07 -3.99
CA LEU A 161 8.98 -19.73 -4.10
C LEU A 161 8.15 -19.35 -2.87
N PHE A 162 7.67 -20.33 -2.09
CA PHE A 162 6.97 -20.13 -0.82
C PHE A 162 7.79 -19.35 0.21
N VAL A 163 9.12 -19.51 0.21
CA VAL A 163 10.03 -18.74 1.08
C VAL A 163 9.98 -17.25 0.70
N LEU A 164 9.98 -16.95 -0.61
CA LEU A 164 9.83 -15.58 -1.10
C LEU A 164 8.42 -15.04 -0.81
N TRP A 165 7.37 -15.86 -0.94
CA TRP A 165 6.01 -15.48 -0.58
C TRP A 165 5.84 -15.17 0.91
N ALA A 166 6.44 -15.95 1.81
CA ALA A 166 6.42 -15.72 3.25
C ALA A 166 7.14 -14.41 3.63
N ALA A 167 8.30 -14.12 3.04
CA ALA A 167 8.96 -12.82 3.22
C ALA A 167 8.12 -11.65 2.63
N ALA A 168 7.56 -11.84 1.43
CA ALA A 168 6.72 -10.84 0.77
C ALA A 168 5.43 -10.56 1.55
N GLN A 169 4.81 -11.57 2.17
CA GLN A 169 3.64 -11.46 3.03
C GLN A 169 3.86 -10.49 4.19
N GLY A 170 4.99 -10.60 4.90
CA GLY A 170 5.37 -9.65 5.95
C GLY A 170 5.56 -8.23 5.40
N ARG A 171 6.24 -8.09 4.25
CA ARG A 171 6.46 -6.81 3.56
C ARG A 171 5.16 -6.12 3.15
N PHE A 172 4.26 -6.83 2.47
CA PHE A 172 3.00 -6.29 1.98
C PHE A 172 2.06 -5.90 3.12
N PHE A 173 1.96 -6.73 4.17
CA PHE A 173 1.25 -6.35 5.39
C PHE A 173 1.81 -5.04 5.98
N GLY A 174 3.13 -4.90 6.05
CA GLY A 174 3.78 -3.70 6.60
C GLY A 174 3.50 -2.44 5.79
N VAL A 175 3.74 -2.46 4.47
CA VAL A 175 3.48 -1.34 3.56
C VAL A 175 2.01 -0.93 3.60
N ALA A 176 1.11 -1.88 3.41
CA ALA A 176 -0.32 -1.61 3.34
C ALA A 176 -0.87 -1.05 4.67
N THR A 177 -0.44 -1.62 5.80
CA THR A 177 -0.85 -1.14 7.13
C THR A 177 -0.30 0.26 7.41
N MET A 178 0.97 0.53 7.11
CA MET A 178 1.58 1.85 7.32
C MET A 178 0.90 2.92 6.45
N ASN A 179 0.56 2.60 5.19
CA ASN A 179 -0.15 3.51 4.29
C ASN A 179 -1.61 3.77 4.72
N ALA A 180 -2.24 2.89 5.48
CA ALA A 180 -3.59 3.13 6.03
C ALA A 180 -3.62 3.93 7.34
N ILE A 181 -2.48 4.10 8.01
CA ILE A 181 -2.42 4.88 9.24
C ILE A 181 -2.38 6.36 8.89
N ARG A 182 -3.54 7.02 9.01
CA ARG A 182 -3.63 8.49 8.94
C ARG A 182 -2.77 9.13 10.03
N VAL A 183 -1.92 10.05 9.61
CA VAL A 183 -1.17 10.97 10.46
C VAL A 183 -2.14 12.08 10.91
N PRO A 184 -2.18 12.47 12.19
CA PRO A 184 -2.86 13.69 12.62
C PRO A 184 -2.18 14.93 12.03
N GLU A 185 -2.97 15.93 11.62
CA GLU A 185 -2.45 17.18 11.04
C GLU A 185 -1.82 18.10 12.11
N GLU A 186 -2.34 18.04 13.34
CA GLU A 186 -1.86 18.78 14.51
C GLU A 186 -1.11 17.86 15.49
N GLY A 187 -0.18 18.45 16.25
CA GLY A 187 0.43 17.80 17.41
C GLY A 187 1.40 18.71 18.15
N GLU A 188 1.68 18.38 19.40
CA GLU A 188 2.64 19.10 20.23
C GLU A 188 3.89 18.23 20.45
N SER A 189 5.04 18.89 20.64
CA SER A 189 6.29 18.27 21.07
C SER A 189 6.37 18.24 22.60
N SER A 190 6.95 17.17 23.16
CA SER A 190 7.14 17.01 24.61
C SER A 190 8.56 16.54 24.89
N LEU A 191 9.28 17.30 25.73
CA LEU A 191 10.66 17.02 26.14
C LEU A 191 10.79 15.71 26.93
N ASP A 192 9.85 15.43 27.83
CA ASP A 192 9.80 14.17 28.59
C ASP A 192 9.16 13.02 27.80
N GLY A 193 8.31 13.36 26.82
CA GLY A 193 7.62 12.42 25.96
C GLY A 193 6.32 11.85 26.55
N TYR A 194 5.40 11.48 25.65
CA TYR A 194 4.17 10.80 26.02
C TYR A 194 4.45 9.39 26.59
N SER A 195 3.87 9.08 27.75
CA SER A 195 4.07 7.78 28.39
C SER A 195 3.70 6.62 27.45
N SER A 196 4.64 5.70 27.25
CA SER A 196 4.44 4.49 26.43
C SER A 196 3.61 3.42 27.16
N VAL A 197 3.39 3.57 28.47
CA VAL A 197 2.70 2.59 29.33
C VAL A 197 1.29 2.24 28.83
N PRO A 198 0.39 3.20 28.49
CA PRO A 198 -0.93 2.86 27.97
C PRO A 198 -0.87 2.08 26.64
N SER A 199 0.12 2.37 25.79
CA SER A 199 0.31 1.58 24.56
C SER A 199 0.79 0.16 24.86
N LEU A 200 1.65 -0.04 25.86
CA LEU A 200 2.13 -1.35 26.28
C LEU A 200 1.01 -2.18 26.92
N VAL A 201 0.18 -1.58 27.79
CA VAL A 201 -0.99 -2.23 28.40
C VAL A 201 -2.01 -2.64 27.34
N MET A 202 -2.22 -1.79 26.33
CA MET A 202 -3.10 -2.11 25.20
C MET A 202 -2.55 -3.29 24.37
N THR A 203 -1.25 -3.31 24.06
CA THR A 203 -0.66 -4.42 23.29
C THR A 203 -0.49 -5.70 24.09
N SER A 204 -0.27 -5.66 25.41
CA SER A 204 -0.27 -6.86 26.25
C SER A 204 -1.68 -7.44 26.41
N THR A 205 -2.69 -6.58 26.63
CA THR A 205 -4.10 -7.00 26.68
C THR A 205 -4.52 -7.66 25.37
N LEU A 206 -4.10 -7.10 24.23
CA LEU A 206 -4.31 -7.70 22.91
C LEU A 206 -3.73 -9.13 22.83
N VAL A 207 -2.48 -9.34 23.27
CA VAL A 207 -1.85 -10.66 23.26
C VAL A 207 -2.64 -11.65 24.12
N VAL A 208 -3.02 -11.28 25.36
CA VAL A 208 -3.82 -12.15 26.25
C VAL A 208 -5.16 -12.53 25.59
N VAL A 209 -5.92 -11.54 25.12
CA VAL A 209 -7.24 -11.75 24.52
C VAL A 209 -7.14 -12.58 23.25
N MET A 210 -6.14 -12.35 22.41
CA MET A 210 -5.94 -13.10 21.17
C MET A 210 -5.53 -14.55 21.43
N THR A 211 -4.59 -14.78 22.35
CA THR A 211 -4.21 -16.13 22.77
C THR A 211 -5.43 -16.88 23.33
N PHE A 212 -6.20 -16.26 24.23
CA PHE A 212 -7.41 -16.87 24.78
C PHE A 212 -8.45 -17.19 23.71
N ALA A 213 -8.76 -16.23 22.83
CA ALA A 213 -9.77 -16.40 21.78
C ALA A 213 -9.40 -17.53 20.80
N VAL A 214 -8.13 -17.66 20.43
CA VAL A 214 -7.66 -18.71 19.51
C VAL A 214 -7.56 -20.06 20.22
N THR A 215 -6.91 -20.15 21.38
CA THR A 215 -6.65 -21.46 22.02
C THR A 215 -7.85 -22.01 22.76
N GLU A 216 -8.46 -21.21 23.64
CA GLU A 216 -9.59 -21.65 24.45
C GLU A 216 -10.91 -21.60 23.67
N GLY A 217 -11.06 -20.68 22.70
CA GLY A 217 -12.22 -20.67 21.79
C GLY A 217 -12.31 -21.94 20.94
N ILE A 218 -11.21 -22.40 20.35
CA ILE A 218 -11.19 -23.67 19.57
C ILE A 218 -11.41 -24.88 20.48
N ARG A 219 -10.85 -24.88 21.70
CA ARG A 219 -11.06 -25.96 22.69
C ARG A 219 -12.49 -26.06 23.16
N PHE A 220 -13.13 -24.92 23.43
CA PHE A 220 -14.55 -24.83 23.79
C PHE A 220 -15.44 -25.41 22.70
N ILE A 221 -15.21 -25.05 21.42
CA ILE A 221 -15.93 -25.62 20.27
C ILE A 221 -15.75 -27.14 20.17
N ARG A 222 -14.60 -27.69 20.60
CA ARG A 222 -14.32 -29.14 20.66
C ARG A 222 -14.75 -29.82 21.97
N GLY A 223 -15.35 -29.11 22.93
CA GLY A 223 -15.73 -29.67 24.23
C GLY A 223 -14.55 -30.08 25.13
N GLY A 224 -13.35 -29.57 24.87
CA GLY A 224 -12.15 -29.84 25.68
C GLY A 224 -12.08 -28.94 26.91
N SER A 225 -11.70 -29.50 28.06
CA SER A 225 -11.62 -28.79 29.36
C SER A 225 -10.19 -28.56 29.88
N SER A 226 -9.15 -28.98 29.13
CA SER A 226 -7.76 -28.85 29.54
C SER A 226 -7.17 -27.47 29.17
N PHE A 227 -7.01 -26.62 30.19
CA PHE A 227 -6.29 -25.36 30.09
C PHE A 227 -4.77 -25.59 29.94
N SER A 228 -4.09 -24.77 29.14
CA SER A 228 -2.64 -24.82 28.94
C SER A 228 -2.02 -23.43 28.97
N LEU A 229 -0.96 -23.27 29.76
CA LEU A 229 -0.20 -22.02 29.89
C LEU A 229 0.84 -21.81 28.78
N TRP A 230 1.25 -22.89 28.10
CA TRP A 230 2.27 -22.85 27.04
C TRP A 230 2.01 -21.84 25.90
N PRO A 231 0.80 -21.73 25.31
CA PRO A 231 0.57 -20.73 24.24
C PRO A 231 0.68 -19.29 24.74
N TYR A 232 0.33 -19.03 26.00
CA TYR A 232 0.51 -17.71 26.63
C TYR A 232 1.99 -17.41 26.83
N LEU A 233 2.75 -18.34 27.41
CA LEU A 233 4.19 -18.18 27.64
C LEU A 233 4.95 -17.93 26.33
N PHE A 234 4.64 -18.69 25.27
CA PHE A 234 5.24 -18.53 23.95
C PHE A 234 4.88 -17.18 23.30
N SER A 235 3.59 -16.79 23.35
CA SER A 235 3.12 -15.50 22.82
C SER A 235 3.72 -14.31 23.57
N PHE A 236 3.85 -14.40 24.90
CA PHE A 236 4.49 -13.36 25.71
C PHE A 236 6.00 -13.29 25.53
N ALA A 237 6.69 -14.41 25.29
CA ALA A 237 8.12 -14.42 25.00
C ALA A 237 8.41 -13.66 23.69
N VAL A 238 7.64 -13.94 22.62
CA VAL A 238 7.79 -13.21 21.35
C VAL A 238 7.36 -11.75 21.50
N TYR A 239 6.28 -11.45 22.23
CA TYR A 239 5.88 -10.07 22.54
C TYR A 239 6.98 -9.28 23.27
N GLY A 240 7.61 -9.86 24.29
CA GLY A 240 8.71 -9.26 25.03
C GLY A 240 9.90 -8.93 24.11
N LEU A 241 10.24 -9.85 23.20
CA LEU A 241 11.27 -9.65 22.18
C LEU A 241 10.90 -8.51 21.19
N CYS A 242 9.64 -8.41 20.77
CA CYS A 242 9.14 -7.29 19.96
C CYS A 242 9.24 -5.95 20.70
N VAL A 243 8.87 -5.90 21.98
CA VAL A 243 8.98 -4.68 22.81
C VAL A 243 10.45 -4.27 22.97
N TYR A 244 11.34 -5.22 23.26
CA TYR A 244 12.78 -4.99 23.35
C TYR A 244 13.36 -4.41 22.05
N ASN A 245 13.10 -5.06 20.91
CA ASN A 245 13.61 -4.63 19.60
C ASN A 245 13.04 -3.26 19.13
N THR A 246 11.89 -2.84 19.65
CA THR A 246 11.25 -1.56 19.27
C THR A 246 11.36 -0.46 20.32
N TRP A 247 12.10 -0.69 21.42
CA TRP A 247 12.14 0.23 22.56
C TRP A 247 12.68 1.62 22.19
N GLY A 248 13.76 1.68 21.41
CA GLY A 248 14.34 2.95 20.95
C GLY A 248 13.36 3.77 20.09
N GLN A 249 12.72 3.12 19.12
CA GLN A 249 11.76 3.76 18.20
C GLN A 249 10.48 4.16 18.94
N ARG A 250 10.04 3.40 19.95
CA ARG A 250 8.94 3.80 20.84
C ARG A 250 9.26 5.07 21.61
N LYS A 251 10.48 5.22 22.15
CA LYS A 251 10.92 6.43 22.84
C LYS A 251 11.04 7.64 21.90
N GLN A 252 11.58 7.44 20.70
CA GLN A 252 11.65 8.51 19.68
C GLN A 252 10.25 8.96 19.25
N ALA A 253 9.37 8.02 18.91
CA ALA A 253 8.02 8.33 18.49
C ALA A 253 7.13 8.90 19.60
N SER A 254 7.49 8.75 20.89
CA SER A 254 6.77 9.38 22.00
C SER A 254 7.08 10.86 22.21
N MET A 255 8.08 11.44 21.53
CA MET A 255 8.42 12.87 21.67
C MET A 255 7.37 13.81 21.07
N HIS A 256 6.43 13.31 20.26
CA HIS A 256 5.41 14.13 19.57
C HIS A 256 4.06 13.42 19.51
N THR A 257 2.95 14.14 19.66
CA THR A 257 1.59 13.56 19.72
C THR A 257 1.19 12.82 18.44
N ALA A 258 1.54 13.38 17.28
CA ALA A 258 1.25 12.82 15.97
C ALA A 258 1.99 11.50 15.75
N THR A 259 3.32 11.47 15.98
CA THR A 259 4.14 10.27 15.86
C THR A 259 3.75 9.21 16.89
N HIS A 260 3.40 9.59 18.11
CA HIS A 260 2.96 8.66 19.15
C HIS A 260 1.64 7.98 18.77
N THR A 261 0.70 8.72 18.16
CA THR A 261 -0.58 8.17 17.68
C THR A 261 -0.38 7.21 16.50
N VAL A 262 0.52 7.53 15.57
CA VAL A 262 0.91 6.65 14.46
C VAL A 262 1.58 5.38 15.00
N ALA A 263 2.55 5.52 15.90
CA ALA A 263 3.27 4.43 16.55
C ALA A 263 2.31 3.47 17.26
N ARG A 264 1.38 3.99 18.08
CA ARG A 264 0.39 3.19 18.81
C ARG A 264 -0.47 2.33 17.87
N LYS A 265 -0.96 2.91 16.77
CA LYS A 265 -1.76 2.18 15.76
C LYS A 265 -0.93 1.11 15.04
N TRP A 266 0.30 1.46 14.65
CA TRP A 266 1.25 0.56 13.97
C TRP A 266 1.65 -0.63 14.85
N LEU A 267 2.01 -0.37 16.11
CA LEU A 267 2.45 -1.37 17.07
C LEU A 267 1.30 -2.32 17.47
N TRP A 268 0.06 -1.82 17.53
CA TRP A 268 -1.13 -2.66 17.75
C TRP A 268 -1.40 -3.59 16.55
N ALA A 269 -1.39 -3.05 15.33
CA ALA A 269 -1.63 -3.84 14.12
C ALA A 269 -0.54 -4.89 13.87
N THR A 270 0.73 -4.51 14.00
CA THR A 270 1.87 -5.46 13.90
C THR A 270 1.82 -6.52 15.00
N GLN A 271 1.45 -6.16 16.24
CA GLN A 271 1.33 -7.14 17.32
C GLN A 271 0.19 -8.13 17.06
N LEU A 272 -0.97 -7.69 16.56
CA LEU A 272 -2.06 -8.60 16.16
C LEU A 272 -1.56 -9.65 15.15
N PHE A 273 -0.87 -9.18 14.12
CA PHE A 273 -0.39 -10.03 13.02
C PHE A 273 0.71 -11.00 13.47
N ILE A 274 1.68 -10.54 14.27
CA ILE A 274 2.73 -11.40 14.86
C ILE A 274 2.09 -12.44 15.79
N THR A 275 1.19 -12.03 16.69
CA THR A 275 0.54 -12.95 17.65
C THR A 275 -0.24 -14.04 16.92
N TRP A 276 -0.93 -13.71 15.82
CA TRP A 276 -1.57 -14.71 14.97
C TRP A 276 -0.57 -15.75 14.46
N HIS A 277 0.54 -15.32 13.85
CA HIS A 277 1.53 -16.26 13.27
C HIS A 277 2.23 -17.11 14.34
N VAL A 278 2.49 -16.54 15.52
CA VAL A 278 3.04 -17.24 16.69
C VAL A 278 2.07 -18.30 17.20
N LEU A 279 0.77 -18.02 17.23
CA LEU A 279 -0.26 -18.99 17.59
C LEU A 279 -0.42 -20.07 16.51
N SER A 280 -0.34 -19.72 15.23
CA SER A 280 -0.32 -20.70 14.13
C SER A 280 0.86 -21.68 14.29
N ILE A 281 2.08 -21.18 14.52
CA ILE A 281 3.26 -22.02 14.84
C ILE A 281 2.98 -22.93 16.04
N PHE A 282 2.45 -22.38 17.14
CA PHE A 282 2.17 -23.15 18.34
C PHE A 282 1.17 -24.29 18.07
N ARG A 283 0.04 -24.01 17.38
CA ARG A 283 -0.93 -25.05 17.01
C ARG A 283 -0.33 -26.07 16.04
N SER A 284 0.46 -25.61 15.08
CA SER A 284 1.20 -26.47 14.15
C SER A 284 2.34 -27.26 14.81
N ILE A 285 2.60 -27.08 16.10
CA ILE A 285 3.42 -28.00 16.92
C ILE A 285 2.52 -28.87 17.81
N ASP A 286 1.48 -28.29 18.43
CA ASP A 286 0.50 -28.97 19.28
C ASP A 286 -0.40 -29.94 18.50
N THR A 287 -0.03 -31.22 18.54
CA THR A 287 -0.72 -32.38 17.94
C THR A 287 -2.18 -32.55 18.43
N ALA A 288 -2.63 -31.79 19.43
CA ALA A 288 -4.04 -31.77 19.83
C ALA A 288 -4.95 -31.05 18.81
N SER A 289 -4.40 -30.20 17.94
CA SER A 289 -5.18 -29.46 16.95
C SER A 289 -5.57 -30.32 15.73
N ALA A 290 -6.69 -29.99 15.07
CA ALA A 290 -7.21 -30.80 13.96
C ALA A 290 -6.69 -30.28 12.61
N ASP A 291 -6.11 -31.17 11.80
CA ASP A 291 -5.48 -30.86 10.51
C ASP A 291 -6.37 -30.02 9.59
N ALA A 292 -7.68 -30.32 9.54
CA ALA A 292 -8.64 -29.56 8.73
C ALA A 292 -8.79 -28.09 9.17
N LEU A 293 -8.71 -27.79 10.47
CA LEU A 293 -8.76 -26.40 10.97
C LEU A 293 -7.43 -25.67 10.71
N ILE A 294 -6.30 -26.37 10.77
CA ILE A 294 -4.99 -25.84 10.42
C ILE A 294 -4.99 -25.42 8.93
N PHE A 295 -5.41 -26.33 8.04
CA PHE A 295 -5.52 -26.07 6.61
C PHE A 295 -6.48 -24.92 6.25
N ILE A 296 -7.62 -24.80 6.93
CA ILE A 296 -8.55 -23.67 6.72
C ILE A 296 -7.93 -22.35 7.17
N GLU A 297 -7.16 -22.34 8.28
CA GLU A 297 -6.46 -21.15 8.76
C GLU A 297 -5.39 -20.69 7.75
N GLU A 298 -4.59 -21.62 7.24
CA GLU A 298 -3.57 -21.36 6.21
C GLU A 298 -4.19 -20.75 4.96
N LEU A 299 -5.25 -21.36 4.43
CA LEU A 299 -5.98 -20.88 3.25
C LEU A 299 -6.55 -19.48 3.48
N PHE A 300 -7.11 -19.21 4.67
CA PHE A 300 -7.64 -17.90 5.01
C PHE A 300 -6.53 -16.84 5.07
N LEU A 301 -5.42 -17.13 5.75
CA LEU A 301 -4.25 -16.23 5.82
C LEU A 301 -3.71 -15.91 4.43
N MET A 302 -3.49 -16.94 3.61
CA MET A 302 -3.08 -16.84 2.20
C MET A 302 -3.98 -15.93 1.37
N ILE A 303 -5.31 -16.07 1.51
CA ILE A 303 -6.27 -15.19 0.81
C ILE A 303 -6.12 -13.75 1.28
N VAL A 304 -6.08 -13.52 2.60
CA VAL A 304 -5.91 -12.18 3.18
C VAL A 304 -4.60 -11.54 2.72
N THR A 305 -3.50 -12.30 2.63
CA THR A 305 -2.18 -11.77 2.33
C THR A 305 -2.01 -11.46 0.84
N VAL A 306 -2.65 -12.23 -0.05
CA VAL A 306 -2.80 -11.84 -1.48
C VAL A 306 -3.62 -10.55 -1.62
N PHE A 307 -4.72 -10.36 -0.86
CA PHE A 307 -5.46 -9.10 -0.88
C PHE A 307 -4.63 -7.92 -0.35
N LEU A 308 -3.85 -8.13 0.73
CA LEU A 308 -2.93 -7.12 1.25
C LEU A 308 -1.80 -6.81 0.26
N ALA A 309 -1.31 -7.78 -0.52
CA ALA A 309 -0.32 -7.60 -1.57
C ALA A 309 -0.86 -6.75 -2.73
N ILE A 310 -2.03 -7.12 -3.27
CA ILE A 310 -2.71 -6.33 -4.31
C ILE A 310 -2.96 -4.91 -3.79
N TRP A 311 -3.42 -4.76 -2.55
CA TRP A 311 -3.64 -3.44 -1.97
C TRP A 311 -2.35 -2.66 -1.74
N ALA A 312 -1.26 -3.26 -1.26
CA ALA A 312 0.05 -2.61 -1.14
C ALA A 312 0.58 -2.08 -2.49
N LEU A 313 0.36 -2.83 -3.57
CA LEU A 313 0.77 -2.48 -4.93
C LEU A 313 -0.17 -1.50 -5.65
N THR A 314 -1.45 -1.41 -5.24
CA THR A 314 -2.48 -0.57 -5.90
C THR A 314 -2.91 0.64 -5.09
N SER A 315 -2.66 0.68 -3.78
CA SER A 315 -2.72 1.91 -3.01
C SER A 315 -1.59 2.79 -3.48
N LYS A 316 -1.90 3.93 -4.10
CA LYS A 316 -0.91 4.97 -4.38
C LYS A 316 -0.21 5.31 -3.06
N GLY A 317 1.04 4.91 -2.93
CA GLY A 317 1.96 5.54 -1.99
C GLY A 317 2.09 7.00 -2.41
N GLU A 318 2.04 7.90 -1.43
CA GLU A 318 2.20 9.35 -1.63
C GLU A 318 3.45 9.61 -2.50
N GLY A 319 3.26 10.06 -3.75
CA GLY A 319 4.34 10.46 -4.66
C GLY A 319 4.79 9.46 -5.75
N SER A 320 4.25 8.24 -5.87
CA SER A 320 4.70 7.29 -6.93
C SER A 320 3.57 6.74 -7.81
N GLU A 321 3.57 7.11 -9.09
CA GLU A 321 2.76 6.47 -10.13
C GLU A 321 3.49 5.26 -10.71
N SER A 322 3.23 4.05 -10.17
CA SER A 322 3.73 2.83 -10.79
C SER A 322 3.04 2.63 -12.16
N THR A 323 3.81 2.72 -13.24
CA THR A 323 3.29 2.49 -14.60
C THR A 323 2.91 1.02 -14.83
N LEU A 324 3.44 0.08 -14.04
CA LEU A 324 3.18 -1.36 -14.20
C LEU A 324 1.85 -1.82 -13.56
N PHE A 325 1.46 -1.26 -12.41
CA PHE A 325 0.21 -1.62 -11.71
C PHE A 325 -0.80 -0.46 -11.75
N THR A 326 -1.82 -0.60 -12.59
CA THR A 326 -2.94 0.34 -12.73
C THR A 326 -4.26 -0.30 -12.30
N ARG A 327 -5.29 0.50 -12.04
CA ARG A 327 -6.66 0.00 -11.75
C ARG A 327 -7.22 -0.90 -12.89
N GLU A 328 -6.67 -0.77 -14.10
CA GLU A 328 -7.11 -1.49 -15.29
C GLU A 328 -6.43 -2.85 -15.49
N ASN A 329 -5.29 -3.10 -14.83
CA ASN A 329 -4.60 -4.39 -14.90
C ASN A 329 -4.41 -5.11 -13.56
N ALA A 330 -4.76 -4.47 -12.44
CA ALA A 330 -4.71 -5.06 -11.10
C ALA A 330 -5.39 -6.44 -10.98
N LEU A 331 -6.48 -6.69 -11.72
CA LEU A 331 -7.12 -8.01 -11.78
C LEU A 331 -6.21 -9.07 -12.41
N PHE A 332 -5.60 -8.76 -13.57
CA PHE A 332 -4.77 -9.71 -14.30
C PHE A 332 -3.48 -10.00 -13.54
N TRP A 333 -2.86 -8.98 -12.94
CA TRP A 333 -1.75 -9.17 -12.00
C TRP A 333 -2.17 -10.00 -10.79
N GLY A 334 -3.31 -9.71 -10.16
CA GLY A 334 -3.82 -10.47 -9.02
C GLY A 334 -4.07 -11.95 -9.33
N VAL A 335 -4.57 -12.27 -10.53
CA VAL A 335 -4.78 -13.67 -10.96
C VAL A 335 -3.45 -14.35 -11.35
N ALA A 336 -2.50 -13.63 -11.95
CA ALA A 336 -1.14 -14.14 -12.19
C ALA A 336 -0.44 -14.53 -10.87
N PHE A 337 -0.47 -13.63 -9.88
CA PHE A 337 0.00 -13.90 -8.53
C PHE A 337 -0.77 -15.06 -7.88
N GLY A 338 -2.09 -15.14 -8.08
CA GLY A 338 -2.91 -16.25 -7.62
C GLY A 338 -2.42 -17.61 -8.13
N TYR A 339 -2.17 -17.76 -9.44
CA TYR A 339 -1.64 -19.00 -10.00
C TYR A 339 -0.21 -19.31 -9.51
N ALA A 340 0.67 -18.30 -9.44
CA ALA A 340 2.05 -18.50 -8.97
C ALA A 340 2.11 -18.89 -7.48
N TYR A 341 1.26 -18.31 -6.64
CA TYR A 341 1.16 -18.65 -5.23
C TYR A 341 0.50 -20.03 -5.03
N ALA A 342 -0.65 -20.28 -5.67
CA ALA A 342 -1.36 -21.55 -5.58
C ALA A 342 -0.49 -22.72 -6.09
N GLY A 343 0.29 -22.50 -7.16
CA GLY A 343 1.27 -23.46 -7.66
C GLY A 343 2.40 -23.70 -6.67
N SER A 344 2.91 -22.65 -6.02
CA SER A 344 3.93 -22.79 -4.98
C SER A 344 3.45 -23.66 -3.81
N VAL A 345 2.24 -23.42 -3.31
CA VAL A 345 1.63 -24.25 -2.26
C VAL A 345 1.33 -25.67 -2.76
N ALA A 346 0.80 -25.83 -3.98
CA ALA A 346 0.55 -27.16 -4.54
C ALA A 346 1.82 -28.00 -4.57
N MET A 347 2.91 -27.46 -5.13
CA MET A 347 4.19 -28.15 -5.24
C MET A 347 4.85 -28.38 -3.88
N ILE A 348 4.79 -27.42 -2.93
CA ILE A 348 5.36 -27.65 -1.60
C ILE A 348 4.61 -28.75 -0.83
N THR A 349 3.32 -28.95 -1.12
CA THR A 349 2.51 -29.99 -0.48
C THR A 349 2.62 -31.37 -1.14
N SER A 350 3.21 -31.47 -2.34
CA SER A 350 3.41 -32.73 -3.06
C SER A 350 4.87 -33.19 -3.03
N VAL A 351 5.82 -32.27 -3.25
CA VAL A 351 7.26 -32.53 -3.38
C VAL A 351 7.96 -32.69 -2.02
N MET A 352 7.45 -32.06 -0.95
CA MET A 352 8.09 -32.08 0.38
C MET A 352 7.43 -33.09 1.31
N ASP A 353 8.22 -34.00 1.87
CA ASP A 353 7.75 -35.04 2.81
C ASP A 353 7.13 -34.47 4.10
N ASP A 354 7.66 -33.35 4.61
CA ASP A 354 7.17 -32.68 5.83
C ASP A 354 6.72 -31.23 5.54
N VAL A 355 5.53 -31.14 4.96
CA VAL A 355 4.83 -29.86 4.71
C VAL A 355 4.65 -29.04 5.99
N ARG A 356 4.45 -29.69 7.13
CA ARG A 356 4.18 -29.06 8.44
C ARG A 356 5.40 -28.27 8.91
N GLN A 357 6.60 -28.84 8.83
CA GLN A 357 7.86 -28.14 9.13
C GLN A 357 8.09 -26.95 8.21
N VAL A 358 7.87 -27.10 6.91
CA VAL A 358 8.11 -26.02 5.93
C VAL A 358 7.14 -24.85 6.16
N LEU A 359 5.88 -25.14 6.48
CA LEU A 359 4.87 -24.13 6.81
C LEU A 359 5.19 -23.41 8.14
N ILE A 360 5.62 -24.13 9.18
CA ILE A 360 6.14 -23.52 10.42
C ILE A 360 7.29 -22.57 10.10
N GLY A 361 8.25 -23.00 9.26
CA GLY A 361 9.35 -22.16 8.77
C GLY A 361 8.86 -20.89 8.05
N GLY A 362 7.82 -21.00 7.23
CA GLY A 362 7.12 -19.87 6.61
C GLY A 362 6.57 -18.87 7.63
N HIS A 363 5.84 -19.34 8.64
CA HIS A 363 5.33 -18.47 9.70
C HIS A 363 6.45 -17.81 10.51
N VAL A 364 7.54 -18.53 10.82
CA VAL A 364 8.73 -17.96 11.49
C VAL A 364 9.36 -16.86 10.66
N LEU A 365 9.49 -17.06 9.34
CA LEU A 365 10.02 -16.06 8.41
C LEU A 365 9.12 -14.81 8.34
N VAL A 366 7.79 -14.99 8.32
CA VAL A 366 6.83 -13.87 8.39
C VAL A 366 7.00 -13.09 9.69
N VAL A 367 7.08 -13.77 10.85
CA VAL A 367 7.29 -13.13 12.16
C VAL A 367 8.59 -12.32 12.17
N GLY A 368 9.71 -12.91 11.75
CA GLY A 368 10.99 -12.20 11.66
C GLY A 368 10.95 -10.99 10.73
N THR A 369 10.30 -11.13 9.57
CA THR A 369 10.12 -10.04 8.61
C THR A 369 9.29 -8.90 9.21
N VAL A 370 8.17 -9.19 9.88
CA VAL A 370 7.32 -8.15 10.48
C VAL A 370 7.96 -7.53 11.70
N MET A 371 8.74 -8.26 12.50
CA MET A 371 9.54 -7.69 13.60
C MET A 371 10.60 -6.70 13.09
N TRP A 372 11.26 -7.01 11.97
CA TRP A 372 12.22 -6.10 11.32
C TRP A 372 11.52 -4.86 10.74
N LEU A 373 10.34 -5.01 10.13
CA LEU A 373 9.51 -3.90 9.64
C LEU A 373 8.95 -3.04 10.78
N GLN A 374 8.54 -3.65 11.89
CA GLN A 374 7.96 -2.98 13.05
C GLN A 374 8.89 -1.87 13.55
N ARG A 375 10.20 -2.14 13.54
CA ARG A 375 11.26 -1.18 13.80
C ARG A 375 11.47 -0.21 12.62
N THR A 376 11.86 -0.71 11.45
CA THR A 376 12.39 0.12 10.35
C THR A 376 11.35 1.07 9.74
N MET A 377 10.09 0.62 9.57
CA MET A 377 9.03 1.48 9.04
C MET A 377 8.58 2.53 10.04
N LEU A 378 8.60 2.22 11.34
CA LEU A 378 8.28 3.20 12.39
C LEU A 378 9.32 4.30 12.43
N GLU A 379 10.60 3.95 12.38
CA GLU A 379 11.73 4.89 12.34
C GLU A 379 11.63 5.83 11.12
N SER A 380 11.46 5.27 9.92
CA SER A 380 11.30 6.03 8.67
C SER A 380 10.07 6.96 8.69
N LYS A 381 8.90 6.48 9.11
CA LYS A 381 7.67 7.30 9.17
C LYS A 381 7.77 8.39 10.24
N THR A 382 8.40 8.11 11.39
CA THR A 382 8.63 9.08 12.48
C THR A 382 9.57 10.19 12.01
N HIS A 383 10.69 9.85 11.35
CA HIS A 383 11.60 10.83 10.79
C HIS A 383 10.90 11.72 9.75
N ARG A 384 10.09 11.12 8.86
CA ARG A 384 9.35 11.89 7.84
C ARG A 384 8.34 12.86 8.46
N ILE A 385 7.51 12.38 9.40
CA ILE A 385 6.55 13.25 10.11
C ILE A 385 7.30 14.38 10.84
N SER A 386 8.44 14.09 11.48
CA SER A 386 9.25 15.11 12.15
C SER A 386 9.90 16.12 11.19
N SER A 387 10.30 15.71 9.96
CA SER A 387 10.77 16.67 8.96
C SER A 387 9.63 17.51 8.39
N ASP A 388 8.49 16.88 8.11
CA ASP A 388 7.31 17.55 7.54
C ASP A 388 6.80 18.64 8.51
N LEU A 389 6.71 18.34 9.82
CA LEU A 389 6.32 19.29 10.86
C LEU A 389 7.33 20.43 11.06
N ARG A 390 8.65 20.13 11.05
CA ARG A 390 9.69 21.18 11.12
C ARG A 390 9.66 22.13 9.93
N ILE A 391 9.28 21.66 8.74
CA ILE A 391 9.10 22.53 7.57
C ILE A 391 7.91 23.46 7.81
N ILE A 392 6.76 22.94 8.28
CA ILE A 392 5.57 23.74 8.58
C ILE A 392 5.89 24.81 9.64
N GLU A 393 6.51 24.42 10.75
CA GLU A 393 6.94 25.32 11.83
C GLU A 393 7.86 26.45 11.31
N SER A 394 8.85 26.12 10.47
CA SER A 394 9.74 27.12 9.87
C SER A 394 9.06 28.05 8.86
N VAL A 395 7.98 27.60 8.20
CA VAL A 395 7.20 28.44 7.29
C VAL A 395 6.26 29.36 8.08
N GLU A 396 5.66 28.86 9.16
CA GLU A 396 4.82 29.65 10.06
C GLU A 396 5.64 30.78 10.73
N GLU A 397 6.84 30.45 11.24
CA GLU A 397 7.79 31.43 11.80
C GLU A 397 8.12 32.55 10.80
N LEU A 398 8.35 32.22 9.52
CA LEU A 398 8.61 33.20 8.46
C LEU A 398 7.39 34.08 8.13
N THR A 399 6.17 33.55 8.23
CA THR A 399 4.93 34.33 7.94
C THR A 399 4.55 35.32 9.04
N ILE A 400 5.15 35.24 10.23
CA ILE A 400 4.86 36.15 11.36
C ILE A 400 5.66 37.47 11.26
N TYR A 401 6.66 37.56 10.36
CA TYR A 401 7.53 38.74 10.21
C TYR A 401 7.08 39.77 9.16
N ASP A 402 5.93 39.61 8.50
CA ASP A 402 5.29 40.70 7.74
C ASP A 402 4.64 41.71 8.71
N GLU A 403 5.41 42.71 9.14
CA GLU A 403 5.00 43.70 10.16
C GLU A 403 3.82 44.61 9.74
N PRO A 404 3.03 45.12 10.72
CA PRO A 404 1.76 45.78 10.45
C PRO A 404 1.93 47.25 10.06
N THR A 405 1.50 47.63 8.85
CA THR A 405 1.52 49.04 8.42
C THR A 405 0.21 49.77 8.77
N GLU A 406 0.29 50.55 9.84
CA GLU A 406 -0.41 51.83 10.09
C GLU A 406 -1.91 51.98 9.78
N LYS A 407 -2.70 52.11 10.87
CA LYS A 407 -3.95 52.87 10.81
C LYS A 407 -3.64 54.36 10.82
N SER A 408 -3.84 55.03 9.69
CA SER A 408 -3.85 56.50 9.63
C SER A 408 -5.03 57.07 10.43
N ASN A 409 -4.75 57.94 11.40
CA ASN A 409 -5.76 58.79 12.02
C ASN A 409 -6.13 59.95 11.09
N ASP A 410 -7.38 60.41 11.17
CA ASP A 410 -7.75 61.80 10.88
C ASP A 410 -8.70 62.29 12.00
N GLU A 411 -8.35 63.43 12.59
CA GLU A 411 -9.17 64.46 13.28
C GLU A 411 -10.32 64.05 14.27
N ASN A 412 -10.53 64.67 15.45
CA ASN A 412 -10.13 66.01 15.92
C ASN A 412 -10.25 66.20 17.47
N ASN A 413 -9.69 67.31 17.98
CA ASN A 413 -9.92 68.03 19.26
C ASN A 413 -9.44 67.51 20.66
N ASP A 414 -8.54 68.33 21.25
CA ASP A 414 -8.54 68.93 22.61
C ASP A 414 -8.76 68.02 23.87
N THR A 415 -7.89 67.97 24.89
CA THR A 415 -7.35 69.10 25.69
C THR A 415 -6.31 68.62 26.74
N SER A 416 -5.32 69.45 27.07
CA SER A 416 -4.55 69.53 28.35
C SER A 416 -3.71 68.35 28.91
N ALA A 417 -2.40 68.60 28.89
CA ALA A 417 -1.49 68.59 30.05
C ALA A 417 -1.24 67.28 30.86
N SER A 418 -0.01 66.74 30.74
CA SER A 418 1.03 67.06 31.73
C SER A 418 2.44 66.71 31.27
N VAL A 419 3.39 67.58 31.64
CA VAL A 419 4.84 67.48 31.43
C VAL A 419 5.46 66.34 32.23
N SER A 420 6.45 65.62 31.67
CA SER A 420 7.71 65.27 32.36
C SER A 420 8.79 64.69 31.43
N THR A 421 9.65 65.59 30.98
CA THR A 421 10.95 65.37 30.34
C THR A 421 11.91 64.51 31.17
N SER A 422 12.62 63.56 30.56
CA SER A 422 14.11 63.53 30.59
C SER A 422 14.71 62.51 29.62
N LYS A 423 15.82 62.89 28.98
CA LYS A 423 16.59 62.11 28.00
C LYS A 423 18.08 62.26 28.30
N LYS A 424 18.81 61.15 28.50
CA LYS A 424 20.28 61.04 28.43
C LYS A 424 20.65 59.54 28.42
N GLU A 425 21.35 58.96 27.43
CA GLU A 425 22.72 59.19 26.93
C GLU A 425 23.81 58.94 28.00
N THR A 426 24.88 58.13 27.81
CA THR A 426 25.35 57.24 26.71
C THR A 426 26.45 56.28 27.24
N SER A 427 26.81 55.23 26.48
CA SER A 427 28.04 54.38 26.55
C SER A 427 28.07 53.27 27.63
N SER A 428 28.73 52.11 27.41
CA SER A 428 29.64 51.66 26.33
C SER A 428 29.57 50.13 26.07
N SER A 429 30.06 49.71 24.89
CA SER A 429 30.62 48.38 24.54
C SER A 429 29.81 47.09 24.85
N ASP A 430 29.39 46.37 23.80
CA ASP A 430 30.05 45.11 23.40
C ASP A 430 29.68 44.73 21.94
N GLU A 431 30.43 43.80 21.36
CA GLU A 431 30.60 43.64 19.91
C GLU A 431 29.40 43.01 19.17
N SER A 432 28.99 43.64 18.07
CA SER A 432 27.95 43.12 17.16
C SER A 432 28.55 42.12 16.17
N ILE A 433 28.26 40.83 16.35
CA ILE A 433 28.50 39.80 15.33
C ILE A 433 27.43 39.94 14.24
N GLY A 434 27.75 40.70 13.19
CA GLY A 434 26.88 40.93 12.04
C GLY A 434 27.45 42.03 11.16
N ASP A 435 28.21 41.63 10.14
CA ASP A 435 28.75 42.56 9.15
C ASP A 435 27.59 43.18 8.35
N SER A 436 27.51 44.50 8.30
CA SER A 436 26.38 45.19 7.67
C SER A 436 26.46 45.10 6.15
N ILE A 437 25.57 44.31 5.55
CA ILE A 437 25.50 44.10 4.09
C ILE A 437 25.13 45.43 3.40
N ASP A 438 26.07 45.94 2.58
CA ASP A 438 25.88 47.09 1.71
C ASP A 438 25.10 46.68 0.45
N TRP A 439 23.78 46.88 0.50
CA TRP A 439 22.84 46.54 -0.58
C TRP A 439 23.00 47.37 -1.87
N ASN A 440 23.91 48.35 -1.90
CA ASN A 440 24.12 49.21 -3.08
C ASN A 440 25.25 48.72 -4.00
N LYS A 441 25.76 47.50 -3.78
CA LYS A 441 26.69 46.83 -4.70
C LYS A 441 25.97 45.77 -5.52
N THR A 442 26.02 45.90 -6.84
CA THR A 442 25.63 44.83 -7.76
C THR A 442 26.57 43.64 -7.62
N PRO A 443 26.09 42.41 -7.37
CA PRO A 443 26.95 41.24 -7.27
C PRO A 443 27.54 40.88 -8.63
N GLU A 444 28.84 40.53 -8.66
CA GLU A 444 29.48 39.91 -9.82
C GLU A 444 28.78 38.58 -10.14
N ALA A 445 28.33 38.43 -11.38
CA ALA A 445 27.62 37.23 -11.80
C ALA A 445 28.60 36.05 -11.98
N LEU A 446 28.29 34.92 -11.34
CA LEU A 446 28.95 33.63 -11.57
C LEU A 446 28.72 33.16 -13.02
N GLY A 447 29.56 33.66 -13.92
CA GLY A 447 29.49 33.48 -15.36
C GLY A 447 30.51 34.32 -16.14
N ASP A 448 30.98 35.44 -15.58
CA ASP A 448 31.85 36.44 -16.25
C ASP A 448 33.34 36.04 -16.34
N SER A 449 33.64 34.73 -16.32
CA SER A 449 35.00 34.18 -16.37
C SER A 449 35.13 32.93 -17.25
N THR A 450 34.23 32.77 -18.23
CA THR A 450 34.32 31.69 -19.24
C THR A 450 34.38 32.32 -20.63
N GLU A 451 35.60 32.53 -21.15
CA GLU A 451 35.80 32.81 -22.57
C GLU A 451 35.39 31.57 -23.38
N TRP A 452 34.47 31.77 -24.32
CA TRP A 452 34.08 30.75 -25.30
C TRP A 452 34.76 31.08 -26.62
N ASP A 453 36.01 30.63 -26.79
CA ASP A 453 36.67 30.68 -28.09
C ASP A 453 36.16 29.54 -28.98
N ASP A 454 35.65 29.91 -30.16
CA ASP A 454 35.16 29.02 -31.19
C ASP A 454 36.31 28.41 -32.01
N GLU A 455 36.45 27.09 -32.04
CA GLU A 455 36.92 26.38 -33.25
C GLU A 455 36.50 24.91 -33.25
N ILE A 456 35.52 24.57 -34.10
CA ILE A 456 35.14 23.17 -34.40
C ILE A 456 35.87 22.73 -35.67
N GLU A 457 36.97 22.00 -35.50
CA GLU A 457 37.70 21.39 -36.62
C GLU A 457 36.92 20.16 -37.12
N LEU A 458 36.30 20.27 -38.29
CA LEU A 458 35.63 19.17 -38.97
C LEU A 458 36.66 18.30 -39.69
N LEU A 459 36.89 17.09 -39.19
CA LEU A 459 37.65 16.05 -39.90
C LEU A 459 36.73 15.27 -40.84
N ASP A 460 37.17 15.13 -42.10
CA ASP A 460 36.58 14.28 -43.17
C ASP A 460 36.63 12.77 -42.83
#